data_AF-A0AAW2V2C5-F1
#
_entry.id   AF-A0AAW2V2C5-F1
#
_cell.length_a   1.000
_cell.length_b   1.000
_cell.length_c   1.000
_cell.angle_alpha   90.00
_cell.angle_beta   90.00
_cell.angle_gamma   90.00
#
_symmetry.space_group_name_H-M   'P 1'
#
loop_
_entity.id
_entity.type
_entity.pdbx_description
1 polymer ?
#
loop_
_entity_poly.entity_id
_entity_poly.type
_entity_poly.pdbx_seq_one_letter_code
_entity_poly.pdbx_strand_id
1 'polypeptide(L)'
;MIATHLLGMVCQDPTYDIEFVQQNVKDPFGFEISYHKACQSLKVAREQVYGTWESSVQKLPRFMAFLQKLNPRTVVEWLNLDTNRLGVQILHYVFWAFRLCIEGLRCCRNVISVDGTYLYTKYKHKLLVAVTLDANQQVLPLAFALVDEESLASWRCFLEMLAKHLLPYDDDRVCLISDRHGGLISSINYVPAFKFPRGVHRFCLRHVCSNFNKKFSNIRLKDLCWRAGVEVNARKFERIMTEIRDIERGSI
;
A
#
# COMPACT_ATOMS: atom_id res chain seq x y z
N MET A 1 -14.66 -32.64 10.55
CA MET A 1 -13.60 -33.66 10.49
C MET A 1 -12.37 -33.14 9.75
N ILE A 2 -12.43 -32.87 8.44
CA ILE A 2 -11.26 -32.31 7.71
C ILE A 2 -10.85 -30.92 8.21
N ALA A 3 -11.78 -29.96 8.31
CA ALA A 3 -11.44 -28.62 8.81
C ALA A 3 -10.80 -28.64 10.20
N THR A 4 -11.26 -29.55 11.08
CA THR A 4 -10.72 -29.75 12.43
C THR A 4 -9.28 -30.28 12.39
N HIS A 5 -8.98 -31.21 11.48
CA HIS A 5 -7.63 -31.73 11.24
C HIS A 5 -6.67 -30.61 10.78
N LEU A 6 -7.16 -29.69 9.95
CA LEU A 6 -6.36 -28.58 9.42
C LEU A 6 -6.05 -27.48 10.45
N LEU A 7 -6.70 -27.46 11.63
CA LEU A 7 -6.55 -26.34 12.59
C LEU A 7 -5.12 -26.13 13.04
N GLY A 8 -4.43 -27.21 13.46
CA GLY A 8 -3.05 -27.13 13.92
C GLY A 8 -2.10 -26.57 12.85
N MET A 9 -2.33 -26.97 11.59
CA MET A 9 -1.56 -26.47 10.45
C MET A 9 -1.85 -24.99 10.21
N VAL A 10 -3.13 -24.61 10.14
CA VAL A 10 -3.55 -23.24 9.88
C VAL A 10 -3.06 -22.27 10.97
N CYS A 11 -2.93 -22.72 12.21
CA CYS A 11 -2.29 -21.95 13.30
C CYS A 11 -0.79 -21.70 13.06
N GLN A 12 -0.09 -22.62 12.40
CA GLN A 12 1.35 -22.47 12.11
C GLN A 12 1.59 -21.60 10.87
N ASP A 13 0.82 -21.85 9.81
CA ASP A 13 0.90 -21.08 8.58
C ASP A 13 -0.50 -20.97 7.94
N PRO A 14 -1.07 -19.76 7.84
CA PRO A 14 -2.36 -19.57 7.20
C PRO A 14 -2.29 -19.60 5.68
N THR A 15 -1.11 -19.65 5.05
CA THR A 15 -0.91 -19.40 3.62
C THR A 15 -0.88 -20.65 2.74
N TYR A 16 -1.04 -21.85 3.34
CA TYR A 16 -1.08 -23.10 2.60
C TYR A 16 -2.03 -23.04 1.38
N ASP A 17 -1.53 -23.59 0.27
CA ASP A 17 -2.28 -23.75 -0.94
C ASP A 17 -3.22 -24.98 -0.88
N ILE A 18 -4.04 -25.13 -1.92
CA ILE A 18 -5.06 -26.16 -1.96
C ILE A 18 -4.45 -27.54 -2.23
N GLU A 19 -3.38 -27.62 -3.01
CA GLU A 19 -2.71 -28.88 -3.35
C GLU A 19 -2.09 -29.52 -2.10
N PHE A 20 -1.44 -28.70 -1.28
CA PHE A 20 -0.90 -29.11 0.00
C PHE A 20 -2.00 -29.63 0.94
N VAL A 21 -3.16 -28.98 0.98
CA VAL A 21 -4.30 -29.46 1.78
C VAL A 21 -4.81 -30.80 1.28
N GLN A 22 -4.88 -31.01 -0.04
CA GLN A 22 -5.29 -32.30 -0.60
C GLN A 22 -4.31 -33.41 -0.22
N GLN A 23 -3.00 -33.14 -0.32
CA GLN A 23 -1.97 -34.11 0.04
C GLN A 23 -1.99 -34.43 1.55
N ASN A 24 -2.17 -33.41 2.39
CA ASN A 24 -2.24 -33.59 3.84
C ASN A 24 -3.47 -34.37 4.33
N VAL A 25 -4.52 -34.46 3.51
CA VAL A 25 -5.66 -35.35 3.78
C VAL A 25 -5.42 -36.75 3.21
N LYS A 26 -4.79 -36.85 2.04
CA LYS A 26 -4.50 -38.12 1.37
C LYS A 26 -3.49 -38.97 2.16
N ASP A 27 -2.39 -38.39 2.63
CA ASP A 27 -1.30 -39.14 3.27
C ASP A 27 -1.73 -39.86 4.57
N PRO A 28 -2.37 -39.19 5.55
CA PRO A 28 -2.75 -39.85 6.81
C PRO A 28 -4.03 -40.67 6.74
N PHE A 29 -4.97 -40.35 5.83
CA PHE A 29 -6.30 -40.99 5.81
C PHE A 29 -6.58 -41.82 4.55
N GLY A 30 -5.73 -41.75 3.52
CA GLY A 30 -5.92 -42.46 2.26
C GLY A 30 -7.04 -41.92 1.36
N PHE A 31 -7.67 -40.79 1.73
CA PHE A 31 -8.79 -40.22 0.97
C PHE A 31 -8.36 -39.08 0.07
N GLU A 32 -8.72 -39.16 -1.20
CA GLU A 32 -8.63 -38.03 -2.13
C GLU A 32 -9.86 -37.14 -2.00
N ILE A 33 -9.63 -35.85 -1.77
CA ILE A 33 -10.69 -34.84 -1.69
C ILE A 33 -10.66 -33.94 -2.91
N SER A 34 -11.84 -33.54 -3.38
CA SER A 34 -11.94 -32.59 -4.49
C SER A 34 -11.39 -31.22 -4.11
N TYR A 35 -10.93 -30.46 -5.10
CA TYR A 35 -10.48 -29.07 -4.94
C TYR A 35 -11.49 -28.22 -4.14
N HIS A 36 -12.78 -28.33 -4.46
CA HIS A 36 -13.84 -27.60 -3.76
C HIS A 36 -13.95 -28.01 -2.28
N LYS A 37 -13.85 -29.31 -1.96
CA LYS A 37 -13.87 -29.79 -0.56
C LYS A 37 -12.64 -29.31 0.20
N ALA A 38 -11.46 -29.30 -0.41
CA ALA A 38 -10.23 -28.78 0.16
C ALA A 38 -10.34 -27.28 0.46
N CYS A 39 -10.77 -26.49 -0.54
CA CYS A 39 -10.99 -25.04 -0.39
C CYS A 39 -11.98 -24.72 0.73
N GLN A 40 -13.14 -25.38 0.75
CA GLN A 40 -14.16 -25.16 1.78
C GLN A 40 -13.66 -25.57 3.17
N SER A 41 -12.95 -26.69 3.29
CA SER A 41 -12.42 -27.16 4.58
C SER A 41 -11.33 -26.22 5.11
N LEU A 42 -10.44 -25.75 4.24
CA LEU A 42 -9.40 -24.78 4.59
C LEU A 42 -10.00 -23.44 4.99
N LYS A 43 -11.03 -22.97 4.29
CA LYS A 43 -11.78 -21.76 4.66
C LYS A 43 -12.36 -21.89 6.07
N VAL A 44 -13.07 -22.98 6.36
CA VAL A 44 -13.67 -23.20 7.68
C VAL A 44 -12.59 -23.29 8.77
N ALA A 45 -11.47 -23.95 8.50
CA ALA A 45 -10.35 -24.02 9.44
C ALA A 45 -9.76 -22.62 9.74
N ARG A 46 -9.53 -21.80 8.70
CA ARG A 46 -9.07 -20.41 8.84
C ARG A 46 -10.05 -19.56 9.64
N GLU A 47 -11.36 -19.71 9.38
CA GLU A 47 -12.40 -18.99 10.13
C GLU A 47 -12.46 -19.40 11.61
N GLN A 48 -12.17 -20.66 11.93
CA GLN A 48 -12.08 -21.13 13.33
C GLN A 48 -10.85 -20.58 14.06
N VAL A 49 -9.71 -20.46 13.38
CA VAL A 49 -8.45 -19.97 13.99
C VAL A 49 -8.43 -18.44 14.12
N TYR A 50 -8.75 -17.72 13.03
CA TYR A 50 -8.57 -16.27 12.95
C TYR A 50 -9.88 -15.48 13.07
N GLY A 51 -11.02 -16.17 12.96
CA GLY A 51 -12.34 -15.56 12.80
C GLY A 51 -12.68 -15.29 11.34
N THR A 52 -13.92 -14.86 11.11
CA THR A 52 -14.40 -14.47 9.78
C THR A 52 -13.86 -13.11 9.35
N TRP A 53 -13.96 -12.80 8.05
CA TRP A 53 -13.63 -11.48 7.52
C TRP A 53 -14.40 -10.35 8.21
N GLU A 54 -15.70 -10.56 8.45
CA GLU A 54 -16.57 -9.65 9.19
C GLU A 54 -16.04 -9.41 10.60
N SER A 55 -15.64 -10.49 11.29
CA SER A 55 -15.11 -10.39 12.66
C SER A 55 -13.80 -9.58 12.70
N SER A 56 -12.95 -9.71 11.69
CA SER A 56 -11.69 -8.97 11.60
C SER A 56 -11.92 -7.47 11.43
N VAL A 57 -12.88 -7.07 10.59
CA VAL A 57 -13.27 -5.65 10.44
C VAL A 57 -13.89 -5.12 11.73
N GLN A 58 -14.76 -5.90 12.39
CA GLN A 58 -15.38 -5.52 13.67
C GLN A 58 -14.38 -5.40 14.83
N LYS A 59 -13.28 -6.16 14.79
CA LYS A 59 -12.18 -6.06 15.77
C LYS A 59 -11.32 -4.81 15.58
N LEU A 60 -11.31 -4.22 14.38
CA LEU A 60 -10.39 -3.14 14.01
C LEU A 60 -10.50 -1.91 14.94
N PRO A 61 -11.69 -1.40 15.33
CA PRO A 61 -11.79 -0.29 16.27
C PRO A 61 -11.17 -0.60 17.64
N ARG A 62 -11.42 -1.81 18.17
CA ARG A 62 -10.83 -2.24 19.45
C ARG A 62 -9.33 -2.42 19.35
N PHE A 63 -8.85 -2.97 18.24
CA PHE A 63 -7.43 -3.13 17.97
C PHE A 63 -6.71 -1.77 17.90
N MET A 64 -7.27 -0.81 17.16
CA MET A 64 -6.71 0.55 17.07
C MET A 64 -6.75 1.27 18.42
N ALA A 65 -7.83 1.15 19.19
CA ALA A 65 -7.91 1.71 20.53
C ALA A 65 -6.83 1.11 21.46
N PHE A 66 -6.58 -0.20 21.35
CA PHE A 66 -5.50 -0.86 22.10
C PHE A 66 -4.11 -0.38 21.64
N LEU A 67 -3.90 -0.21 20.33
CA LEU A 67 -2.65 0.37 19.82
C LEU A 67 -2.42 1.78 20.32
N GLN A 68 -3.45 2.63 20.38
CA GLN A 68 -3.35 3.98 20.95
C GLN A 68 -3.08 3.95 22.45
N LYS A 69 -3.62 2.98 23.19
CA LYS A 69 -3.32 2.79 24.61
C LYS A 69 -1.85 2.43 24.84
N LEU A 70 -1.29 1.53 24.03
CA LEU A 70 0.11 1.11 24.13
C LEU A 70 1.10 2.15 23.57
N ASN A 71 0.68 2.92 22.57
CA ASN A 71 1.47 3.96 21.92
C ASN A 71 0.71 5.29 21.99
N PRO A 72 0.71 5.97 23.16
CA PRO A 72 -0.01 7.22 23.34
C PRO A 72 0.34 8.23 22.25
N ARG A 73 -0.69 8.96 21.76
CA ARG A 73 -0.59 9.95 20.68
C ARG A 73 -0.32 9.35 19.29
N THR A 74 -0.50 8.03 19.12
CA THR A 74 -0.78 7.45 17.80
C THR A 74 -2.06 8.06 17.25
N VAL A 75 -1.98 8.60 16.03
CA VAL A 75 -3.13 9.17 15.32
C VAL A 75 -3.92 8.02 14.72
N VAL A 76 -5.24 8.05 14.92
CA VAL A 76 -6.19 7.18 14.23
C VAL A 76 -7.39 8.05 13.86
N GLU A 77 -7.69 8.13 12.57
CA GLU A 77 -8.80 8.93 12.02
C GLU A 77 -9.76 8.00 11.28
N TRP A 78 -11.03 8.02 11.67
CA TRP A 78 -12.07 7.16 11.12
C TRP A 78 -12.98 7.98 10.21
N LEU A 79 -13.16 7.53 8.97
CA LEU A 79 -14.24 7.97 8.10
C LEU A 79 -15.23 6.82 7.97
N ASN A 80 -16.40 6.99 8.55
CA ASN A 80 -17.49 6.03 8.46
C ASN A 80 -18.62 6.62 7.62
N LEU A 81 -19.29 5.77 6.85
CA LEU A 81 -20.57 6.11 6.23
C LEU A 81 -21.69 5.81 7.20
N ASP A 82 -22.61 6.76 7.30
CA ASP A 82 -23.86 6.56 8.03
C ASP A 82 -24.74 5.52 7.34
N THR A 83 -25.57 4.87 8.14
CA THR A 83 -26.58 3.94 7.63
C THR A 83 -27.96 4.32 8.16
N ASN A 84 -29.00 3.83 7.50
CA ASN A 84 -30.38 4.00 7.96
C ASN A 84 -30.68 3.23 9.27
N ARG A 85 -29.72 2.48 9.82
CA ARG A 85 -29.85 1.72 11.06
C ARG A 85 -29.10 2.43 12.18
N LEU A 86 -29.82 2.82 13.21
CA LEU A 86 -29.23 3.48 14.38
C LEU A 86 -28.12 2.61 15.00
N GLY A 87 -26.95 3.21 15.24
CA GLY A 87 -25.81 2.53 15.84
C GLY A 87 -25.02 1.61 14.88
N VAL A 88 -25.36 1.57 13.60
CA VAL A 88 -24.61 0.85 12.57
C VAL A 88 -23.92 1.84 11.65
N GLN A 89 -22.60 1.69 11.53
CA GLN A 89 -21.76 2.47 10.63
C GLN A 89 -21.02 1.52 9.69
N ILE A 90 -20.82 1.95 8.45
CA ILE A 90 -19.97 1.25 7.49
C ILE A 90 -18.61 1.91 7.55
N LEU A 91 -17.56 1.11 7.81
CA LEU A 91 -16.19 1.59 7.69
C LEU A 91 -15.96 2.00 6.23
N HIS A 92 -15.70 3.29 6.00
CA HIS A 92 -15.24 3.75 4.71
C HIS A 92 -13.73 3.69 4.68
N TYR A 93 -13.08 4.58 5.44
CA TYR A 93 -11.63 4.67 5.56
C TYR A 93 -11.20 4.66 7.02
N VAL A 94 -10.02 4.11 7.28
CA VAL A 94 -9.30 4.38 8.52
C VAL A 94 -7.86 4.75 8.19
N PHE A 95 -7.42 5.89 8.69
CA PHE A 95 -6.05 6.35 8.63
C PHE A 95 -5.39 6.17 9.99
N TRP A 96 -4.11 5.80 10.01
CA TRP A 96 -3.32 5.86 11.23
C TRP A 96 -1.86 6.17 10.97
N ALA A 97 -1.24 6.82 11.97
CA ALA A 97 0.18 7.14 11.98
C ALA A 97 0.71 7.00 13.41
N PHE A 98 1.77 6.22 13.57
CA PHE A 98 2.37 6.01 14.89
C PHE A 98 3.08 7.26 15.36
N ARG A 99 2.97 7.55 16.66
CA ARG A 99 3.62 8.71 17.27
C ARG A 99 5.10 8.79 16.90
N LEU A 100 5.83 7.69 17.11
CA LEU A 100 7.28 7.64 16.91
C LEU A 100 7.66 7.93 15.45
N CYS A 101 6.83 7.53 14.48
CA CYS A 101 7.06 7.81 13.08
C CYS A 101 6.81 9.28 12.74
N ILE A 102 5.78 9.90 13.33
CA ILE A 102 5.51 11.34 13.18
C ILE A 102 6.68 12.16 13.74
N GLU A 103 7.17 11.82 14.93
CA GLU A 103 8.31 12.53 15.54
C GLU A 103 9.62 12.27 14.78
N GLY A 104 9.85 11.02 14.37
CA GLY A 104 11.04 10.59 13.66
C GLY A 104 11.19 11.21 12.27
N LEU A 105 10.09 11.64 11.64
CA LEU A 105 10.12 12.31 10.33
C LEU A 105 11.06 13.52 10.31
N ARG A 106 11.17 14.26 11.42
CA ARG A 106 12.06 15.43 11.55
C ARG A 106 13.55 15.08 11.44
N CYS A 107 13.89 13.82 11.71
CA CYS A 107 15.25 13.28 11.59
C CYS A 107 15.48 12.52 10.28
N CYS A 108 14.45 12.43 9.43
CA CYS A 108 14.49 11.73 8.15
C CYS A 108 14.78 12.70 7.00
N ARG A 109 15.03 12.14 5.81
CA ARG A 109 15.04 12.93 4.59
C ARG A 109 13.66 13.54 4.39
N ASN A 110 13.64 14.76 3.87
CA ASN A 110 12.40 15.48 3.60
C ASN A 110 11.71 15.01 2.31
N VAL A 111 11.51 13.69 2.21
CA VAL A 111 10.93 12.98 1.08
C VAL A 111 9.95 11.97 1.62
N ILE A 112 8.72 12.00 1.10
CA ILE A 112 7.69 11.02 1.41
C ILE A 112 7.34 10.29 0.11
N SER A 113 7.45 8.97 0.10
CA SER A 113 6.96 8.13 -0.98
C SER A 113 5.62 7.51 -0.60
N VAL A 114 4.64 7.57 -1.49
CA VAL A 114 3.32 6.96 -1.30
C VAL A 114 3.03 5.90 -2.35
N ASP A 115 2.42 4.80 -1.93
CA ASP A 115 1.97 3.73 -2.82
C ASP A 115 0.74 3.01 -2.26
N GLY A 116 0.00 2.34 -3.13
CA GLY A 116 -1.16 1.51 -2.79
C GLY A 116 -0.85 0.04 -2.97
N THR A 117 -1.42 -0.82 -2.13
CA THR A 117 -1.40 -2.27 -2.33
C THR A 117 -2.75 -2.91 -2.08
N TYR A 118 -3.00 -4.02 -2.76
CA TYR A 118 -4.22 -4.80 -2.63
C TYR A 118 -4.19 -5.62 -1.34
N LEU A 119 -5.27 -5.57 -0.57
CA LEU A 119 -5.48 -6.54 0.49
C LEU A 119 -6.37 -7.68 -0.03
N TYR A 120 -5.89 -8.90 0.14
CA TYR A 120 -6.62 -10.13 -0.20
C TYR A 120 -7.71 -10.42 0.85
N THR A 121 -8.72 -9.56 0.89
CA THR A 121 -9.88 -9.69 1.79
C THR A 121 -11.16 -9.85 0.97
N LYS A 122 -12.21 -10.39 1.60
CA LYS A 122 -13.57 -10.45 1.02
C LYS A 122 -14.05 -9.08 0.51
N TYR A 123 -13.62 -8.00 1.16
CA TYR A 123 -14.05 -6.63 0.89
C TYR A 123 -13.17 -5.89 -0.12
N LYS A 124 -12.08 -6.51 -0.60
CA LYS A 124 -11.16 -5.96 -1.62
C LYS A 124 -10.55 -4.59 -1.29
N HIS A 125 -10.48 -4.25 0.01
CA HIS A 125 -9.84 -3.02 0.48
C HIS A 125 -8.42 -2.86 -0.08
N LYS A 126 -7.96 -1.62 -0.10
CA LYS A 126 -6.58 -1.24 -0.42
C LYS A 126 -5.92 -0.70 0.83
N LEU A 127 -4.63 -0.95 0.93
CA LEU A 127 -3.78 -0.33 1.93
C LEU A 127 -2.93 0.72 1.22
N LEU A 128 -3.17 1.99 1.54
CA LEU A 128 -2.30 3.09 1.15
C LEU A 128 -1.21 3.25 2.21
N VAL A 129 0.03 3.44 1.78
CA VAL A 129 1.18 3.55 2.69
C VAL A 129 2.00 4.76 2.31
N ALA A 130 2.42 5.52 3.32
CA ALA A 130 3.43 6.57 3.19
C ALA A 130 4.70 6.12 3.90
N VAL A 131 5.84 6.26 3.24
CA VAL A 131 7.16 5.93 3.79
C VAL A 131 8.14 7.07 3.55
N THR A 132 9.18 7.14 4.38
CA THR A 132 10.33 8.02 4.17
C THR A 132 11.64 7.22 4.29
N LEU A 133 12.77 7.89 4.11
CA LEU A 133 14.09 7.36 4.35
C LEU A 133 14.71 8.09 5.53
N ASP A 134 15.20 7.33 6.51
CA ASP A 134 15.97 7.89 7.60
C ASP A 134 17.38 8.34 7.15
N ALA A 135 18.18 8.86 8.09
CA ALA A 135 19.55 9.27 7.83
C ALA A 135 20.45 8.11 7.35
N ASN A 136 20.11 6.87 7.71
CA ASN A 136 20.81 5.64 7.32
C ASN A 136 20.27 5.01 6.03
N GLN A 137 19.39 5.71 5.30
CA GLN A 137 18.74 5.21 4.08
C GLN A 137 17.85 3.98 4.31
N GLN A 138 17.41 3.76 5.55
CA GLN A 138 16.43 2.73 5.87
C GLN A 138 15.02 3.27 5.68
N VAL A 139 14.12 2.40 5.22
CA VAL A 139 12.72 2.75 5.00
C VAL A 139 12.01 2.85 6.35
N LEU A 140 11.46 4.03 6.65
CA LEU A 140 10.60 4.25 7.81
C LEU A 140 9.15 4.39 7.33
N PRO A 141 8.24 3.47 7.69
CA PRO A 141 6.81 3.65 7.46
C PRO A 141 6.26 4.78 8.32
N LEU A 142 5.59 5.75 7.70
CA LEU A 142 5.09 6.94 8.36
C LEU A 142 3.61 6.80 8.74
N ALA A 143 2.79 6.42 7.77
CA ALA A 143 1.36 6.36 7.93
C ALA A 143 0.72 5.37 6.95
N PHE A 144 -0.50 5.00 7.27
CA PHE A 144 -1.26 3.99 6.55
C PHE A 144 -2.71 4.42 6.43
N ALA A 145 -3.40 3.95 5.39
CA ALA A 145 -4.84 4.02 5.32
C ALA A 145 -5.44 2.76 4.71
N LEU A 146 -6.48 2.23 5.35
CA LEU A 146 -7.35 1.25 4.75
C LEU A 146 -8.45 1.99 3.99
N VAL A 147 -8.60 1.71 2.70
CA VAL A 147 -9.59 2.33 1.83
C VAL A 147 -10.36 1.30 1.02
N ASP A 148 -11.52 1.66 0.49
CA ASP A 148 -12.33 0.78 -0.37
C ASP A 148 -11.67 0.54 -1.74
N GLU A 149 -11.13 1.60 -2.34
CA GLU A 149 -10.47 1.60 -3.63
C GLU A 149 -9.43 2.72 -3.76
N GLU A 150 -8.61 2.69 -4.83
CA GLU A 150 -7.67 3.75 -5.17
C GLU A 150 -8.33 4.80 -6.08
N SER A 151 -9.24 5.59 -5.53
CA SER A 151 -9.96 6.65 -6.23
C SER A 151 -9.35 8.03 -5.94
N LEU A 152 -9.83 9.06 -6.64
CA LEU A 152 -9.48 10.45 -6.31
C LEU A 152 -9.84 10.78 -4.86
N ALA A 153 -10.99 10.30 -4.38
CA ALA A 153 -11.48 10.60 -3.03
C ALA A 153 -10.62 9.95 -1.95
N SER A 154 -10.25 8.68 -2.10
CA SER A 154 -9.41 8.00 -1.12
C SER A 154 -7.98 8.55 -1.10
N TRP A 155 -7.39 8.81 -2.26
CA TRP A 155 -6.07 9.44 -2.34
C TRP A 155 -6.06 10.86 -1.76
N ARG A 156 -7.10 11.67 -2.07
CA ARG A 156 -7.23 13.01 -1.49
C ARG A 156 -7.33 12.97 0.02
N CYS A 157 -8.22 12.13 0.56
CA CYS A 157 -8.36 11.96 2.00
C CYS A 157 -7.03 11.54 2.65
N PHE A 158 -6.33 10.56 2.07
CA PHE A 158 -5.03 10.12 2.56
C PHE A 158 -3.99 11.25 2.58
N LEU A 159 -3.86 12.00 1.49
CA LEU A 159 -2.93 13.12 1.38
C LEU A 159 -3.29 14.27 2.33
N GLU A 160 -4.57 14.59 2.52
CA GLU A 160 -5.02 15.59 3.49
C GLU A 160 -4.67 15.18 4.92
N MET A 161 -4.83 13.90 5.28
CA MET A 161 -4.42 13.37 6.59
C MET A 161 -2.91 13.38 6.78
N LEU A 162 -2.13 13.04 5.75
CA LEU A 162 -0.66 13.18 5.79
C LEU A 162 -0.26 14.63 6.03
N ALA A 163 -0.83 15.58 5.28
CA ALA A 163 -0.52 17.00 5.44
C ALA A 163 -0.88 17.47 6.86
N LYS A 164 -2.09 17.15 7.34
CA LYS A 164 -2.57 17.53 8.67
C LYS A 164 -1.69 17.02 9.81
N HIS A 165 -1.26 15.75 9.74
CA HIS A 165 -0.65 15.08 10.89
C HIS A 165 0.88 14.99 10.84
N LEU A 166 1.48 14.97 9.65
CA LEU A 166 2.92 14.82 9.47
C LEU A 166 3.59 16.12 9.04
N LEU A 167 2.85 17.04 8.40
CA LEU A 167 3.38 18.28 7.83
C LEU A 167 2.60 19.52 8.31
N PRO A 168 2.55 19.76 9.63
CA PRO A 168 1.72 20.82 10.20
C PRO A 168 2.27 22.23 9.96
N TYR A 169 3.49 22.39 9.44
CA TYR A 169 4.14 23.70 9.27
C TYR A 169 4.23 24.11 7.79
N ASP A 170 4.17 25.41 7.53
CA ASP A 170 4.21 25.91 6.15
C ASP A 170 5.59 25.75 5.47
N ASP A 171 6.66 25.67 6.27
CA ASP A 171 8.05 25.52 5.77
C ASP A 171 8.54 24.06 5.77
N ASP A 172 7.64 23.09 5.88
CA ASP A 172 8.01 21.67 5.89
C ASP A 172 8.67 21.23 4.57
N ARG A 173 8.50 21.94 3.45
CA ARG A 173 9.23 21.76 2.15
C ARG A 173 9.41 20.31 1.67
N VAL A 174 8.38 19.48 1.82
CA VAL A 174 8.48 18.05 1.51
C VAL A 174 8.53 17.78 0.00
N CYS A 175 9.28 16.75 -0.40
CA CYS A 175 9.15 16.14 -1.72
C CYS A 175 8.27 14.89 -1.65
N LEU A 176 7.07 14.94 -2.22
CA LEU A 176 6.21 13.78 -2.41
C LEU A 176 6.64 13.01 -3.66
N ILE A 177 6.85 11.71 -3.53
CA ILE A 177 7.10 10.77 -4.62
C ILE A 177 5.92 9.81 -4.73
N SER A 178 5.38 9.64 -5.93
CA SER A 178 4.22 8.75 -6.12
C SER A 178 4.28 7.99 -7.45
N ASP A 179 3.41 6.97 -7.59
CA ASP A 179 3.04 6.46 -8.92
C ASP A 179 2.32 7.54 -9.77
N ARG A 180 2.11 7.23 -11.06
CA ARG A 180 1.40 8.01 -12.06
C ARG A 180 -0.08 7.67 -12.18
N HIS A 181 -0.68 7.01 -11.20
CA HIS A 181 -2.13 6.73 -11.19
C HIS A 181 -2.95 8.04 -11.28
N GLY A 182 -3.96 8.07 -12.15
CA GLY A 182 -4.69 9.30 -12.48
C GLY A 182 -5.43 9.91 -11.28
N GLY A 183 -6.01 9.07 -10.42
CA GLY A 183 -6.67 9.50 -9.18
C GLY A 183 -5.70 10.17 -8.20
N LEU A 184 -4.49 9.63 -8.07
CA LEU A 184 -3.43 10.15 -7.21
C LEU A 184 -2.90 11.49 -7.74
N ILE A 185 -2.56 11.58 -9.03
CA ILE A 185 -2.13 12.84 -9.65
C ILE A 185 -3.17 13.94 -9.45
N SER A 186 -4.45 13.61 -9.68
CA SER A 186 -5.56 14.57 -9.51
C SER A 186 -5.69 15.01 -8.07
N SER A 187 -5.57 14.10 -7.10
CA SER A 187 -5.69 14.39 -5.67
C SER A 187 -4.62 15.37 -5.16
N ILE A 188 -3.39 15.29 -5.67
CA ILE A 188 -2.28 16.17 -5.27
C ILE A 188 -2.60 17.63 -5.57
N ASN A 189 -3.39 17.91 -6.61
CA ASN A 189 -3.80 19.28 -6.93
C ASN A 189 -4.64 19.97 -5.86
N TYR A 190 -5.31 19.19 -5.01
CA TYR A 190 -6.15 19.67 -3.93
C TYR A 190 -5.41 19.83 -2.59
N VAL A 191 -4.15 19.39 -2.50
CA VAL A 191 -3.39 19.37 -1.23
C VAL A 191 -2.14 20.25 -1.36
N PRO A 192 -2.20 21.53 -0.93
CA PRO A 192 -1.12 22.50 -1.12
C PRO A 192 0.23 22.08 -0.52
N ALA A 193 0.24 21.28 0.55
CA ALA A 193 1.47 20.82 1.22
C ALA A 193 2.45 20.09 0.27
N PHE A 194 1.95 19.49 -0.82
CA PHE A 194 2.76 18.74 -1.77
C PHE A 194 3.04 19.51 -3.07
N LYS A 195 2.71 20.81 -3.11
CA LYS A 195 2.85 21.67 -4.29
C LYS A 195 3.64 22.91 -3.97
N PHE A 196 4.27 23.46 -5.00
CA PHE A 196 5.03 24.70 -4.88
C PHE A 196 4.09 25.83 -4.41
N PRO A 197 4.50 26.68 -3.45
CA PRO A 197 5.83 26.77 -2.83
C PRO A 197 6.06 25.87 -1.60
N ARG A 198 5.02 25.23 -1.05
CA ARG A 198 5.09 24.49 0.22
C ARG A 198 5.76 23.13 0.13
N GLY A 199 5.73 22.52 -1.04
CA GLY A 199 6.37 21.24 -1.31
C GLY A 199 6.58 21.02 -2.80
N VAL A 200 7.03 19.84 -3.16
CA VAL A 200 7.20 19.44 -4.55
C VAL A 200 6.69 18.02 -4.75
N HIS A 201 6.13 17.76 -5.93
CA HIS A 201 5.73 16.41 -6.34
C HIS A 201 6.65 15.90 -7.44
N ARG A 202 7.02 14.63 -7.37
CA ARG A 202 7.82 13.89 -8.35
C ARG A 202 7.22 12.51 -8.58
N PHE A 203 7.49 11.94 -9.75
CA PHE A 203 7.10 10.57 -10.05
C PHE A 203 8.18 9.58 -9.59
N CYS A 204 7.74 8.44 -9.08
CA CYS A 204 8.61 7.32 -8.75
C CYS A 204 9.28 6.81 -10.03
N LEU A 205 10.61 6.90 -10.09
CA LEU A 205 11.38 6.49 -11.27
C LEU A 205 11.16 5.01 -11.62
N ARG A 206 11.03 4.14 -10.60
CA ARG A 206 10.68 2.72 -10.80
C ARG A 206 9.38 2.57 -11.61
N HIS A 207 8.34 3.33 -11.25
CA HIS A 207 7.06 3.30 -11.96
C HIS A 207 7.17 3.93 -13.35
N VAL A 208 7.91 5.02 -13.51
CA VAL A 208 8.20 5.63 -14.82
C VAL A 208 8.84 4.61 -15.76
N CYS A 209 9.93 3.96 -15.32
CA CYS A 209 10.64 2.97 -16.13
C CYS A 209 9.80 1.71 -16.39
N SER A 210 8.99 1.27 -15.42
CA SER A 210 8.06 0.16 -15.59
C SER A 210 7.01 0.46 -16.66
N ASN A 211 6.34 1.62 -16.56
CA ASN A 211 5.32 2.04 -17.52
C ASN A 211 5.91 2.29 -18.92
N PHE A 212 7.11 2.86 -18.98
CA PHE A 212 7.86 3.02 -20.21
C PHE A 212 8.16 1.65 -20.85
N ASN A 213 8.67 0.68 -20.08
CA ASN A 213 8.94 -0.66 -20.59
C ASN A 213 7.67 -1.43 -20.99
N LYS A 214 6.53 -1.21 -20.35
CA LYS A 214 5.24 -1.78 -20.80
C LYS A 214 4.84 -1.29 -22.19
N LYS A 215 5.22 -0.06 -22.56
CA LYS A 215 4.92 0.53 -23.87
C LYS A 215 5.88 0.08 -24.96
N PHE A 216 7.18 0.05 -24.67
CA PHE A 216 8.22 -0.20 -25.67
C PHE A 216 8.78 -1.62 -25.66
N SER A 217 8.58 -2.39 -24.58
CA SER A 217 9.05 -3.77 -24.42
C SER A 217 10.53 -3.98 -24.78
N ASN A 218 11.38 -3.00 -24.49
CA ASN A 218 12.79 -2.98 -24.88
C ASN A 218 13.69 -2.71 -23.67
N ILE A 219 14.53 -3.71 -23.34
CA ILE A 219 15.42 -3.69 -22.18
C ILE A 219 16.44 -2.54 -22.26
N ARG A 220 17.00 -2.26 -23.44
CA ARG A 220 17.95 -1.16 -23.63
C ARG A 220 17.29 0.19 -23.41
N LEU A 221 16.10 0.39 -23.98
CA LEU A 221 15.35 1.64 -23.76
C LEU A 221 14.97 1.81 -22.28
N LYS A 222 14.61 0.73 -21.58
CA LYS A 222 14.34 0.74 -20.13
C LYS A 222 15.57 1.16 -19.32
N ASP A 223 16.74 0.61 -19.63
CA ASP A 223 18.02 1.00 -18.98
C ASP A 223 18.33 2.49 -19.20
N LEU A 224 18.22 2.96 -20.45
CA LEU A 224 18.42 4.38 -20.76
C LEU A 224 17.41 5.28 -20.05
N CYS A 225 16.15 4.86 -19.93
CA CYS A 225 15.13 5.59 -19.17
C CYS A 225 15.52 5.73 -17.69
N TRP A 226 16.03 4.66 -17.07
CA TRP A 226 16.53 4.71 -15.70
C TRP A 226 17.73 5.65 -15.58
N ARG A 227 18.71 5.53 -16.49
CA ARG A 227 19.91 6.38 -16.52
C ARG A 227 19.55 7.85 -16.67
N ALA A 228 18.57 8.18 -17.52
CA ALA A 228 18.08 9.55 -17.64
C ALA A 228 17.47 10.05 -16.33
N GLY A 229 16.65 9.24 -15.66
CA GLY A 229 15.95 9.65 -14.44
C GLY A 229 16.83 9.87 -13.21
N VAL A 230 18.01 9.25 -13.15
CA VAL A 230 18.99 9.46 -12.05
C VAL A 230 20.07 10.50 -12.38
N GLU A 231 20.11 11.00 -13.61
CA GLU A 231 21.17 11.91 -14.06
C GLU A 231 20.95 13.33 -13.55
N VAL A 232 21.94 13.86 -12.82
CA VAL A 232 21.90 15.20 -12.23
C VAL A 232 22.42 16.27 -13.19
N ASN A 233 23.24 15.89 -14.18
CA ASN A 233 23.81 16.83 -15.14
C ASN A 233 22.91 16.97 -16.38
N ALA A 234 22.39 18.18 -16.59
CA ALA A 234 21.49 18.48 -17.71
C ALA A 234 22.06 18.09 -19.09
N ARG A 235 23.35 18.32 -19.35
CA ARG A 235 23.96 17.96 -20.65
C ARG A 235 24.02 16.44 -20.85
N LYS A 236 24.34 15.68 -19.80
CA LYS A 236 24.35 14.22 -19.86
C LYS A 236 22.93 13.67 -20.00
N PHE A 237 21.96 14.23 -19.30
CA PHE A 237 20.54 13.91 -19.44
C PHE A 237 20.08 14.07 -20.89
N GLU A 238 20.33 15.23 -21.50
CA GLU A 238 19.96 15.49 -22.89
C GLU A 238 20.62 14.53 -23.89
N ARG A 239 21.86 14.12 -23.63
CA ARG A 239 22.54 13.10 -24.44
C ARG A 239 21.84 11.74 -24.35
N ILE A 240 21.46 11.31 -23.14
CA ILE A 240 20.72 10.05 -22.94
C ILE A 240 19.34 10.12 -23.61
N MET A 241 18.63 11.25 -23.48
CA MET A 241 17.34 11.47 -24.14
C MET A 241 17.45 11.46 -25.67
N THR A 242 18.58 11.89 -26.22
CA THR A 242 18.86 11.79 -27.65
C THR A 242 19.07 10.33 -28.07
N GLU A 243 19.87 9.56 -27.32
CA GLU A 243 20.07 8.13 -27.59
C GLU A 243 18.74 7.34 -27.54
N ILE A 244 17.85 7.64 -26.58
CA ILE A 244 16.50 7.05 -26.52
C ILE A 244 15.72 7.30 -27.81
N ARG A 245 15.71 8.55 -28.29
CA ARG A 245 14.99 8.96 -29.51
C ARG A 245 15.55 8.27 -30.76
N ASP A 246 16.86 8.12 -30.84
CA ASP A 246 17.51 7.49 -32.00
C ASP A 246 17.20 5.99 -32.08
N ILE A 247 17.20 5.29 -30.94
CA ILE A 247 16.83 3.88 -30.87
C ILE A 247 15.35 3.67 -31.23
N GLU A 248 14.45 4.52 -30.73
CA GLU A 248 13.03 4.46 -31.08
C GLU A 248 12.82 4.63 -32.60
N ARG A 249 13.50 5.62 -33.20
CA ARG A 249 13.40 5.91 -34.65
C ARG A 249 14.00 4.82 -35.54
N GLY A 250 15.08 4.17 -35.10
CA GLY A 250 15.74 3.09 -35.83
C GLY A 250 15.07 1.72 -35.68
N SER A 251 13.99 1.62 -34.91
CA SER A 251 13.22 0.38 -34.68
C SER A 251 11.93 0.29 -35.50
N ILE A 252 11.74 1.17 -36.50
CA ILE A 252 10.62 1.18 -37.47
C ILE A 252 11.07 0.48 -38.76
#